data_AF-A0A1V3JUH0-F1
#
_entry.id   AF-A0A1V3JUH0-F1
#
_cell.length_a   1.000
_cell.length_b   1.000
_cell.length_c   1.000
_cell.angle_alpha   90.00
_cell.angle_beta   90.00
_cell.angle_gamma   90.00
#
_symmetry.space_group_name_H-M   'P 1'
#
loop_
_entity.id
_entity.type
_entity.pdbx_description
1 polymer ?
#
loop_
_entity_poly.entity_id
_entity_poly.type
_entity_poly.pdbx_seq_one_letter_code
_entity_poly.pdbx_strand_id
1 'polypeptide(L)'
;MEISGPGGSIIINREGIELVGNVYIEGELIEESGEADAVNPFETTINNTITPDTYYSTRLDVYDIYGRCSQKKVPYTILDGQGNIVTDGILDEDGRTIRIYREVEEQLTILVGQARIES
;
A
#
# COMPACT_ATOMS: atom_id res chain seq x y z
N MET A 1 22.64 -11.07 -25.34
CA MET A 1 23.34 -12.23 -24.76
C MET A 1 22.73 -12.49 -23.40
N GLU A 2 22.53 -13.74 -23.03
CA GLU A 2 21.91 -14.12 -21.76
C GLU A 2 22.72 -15.24 -21.10
N ILE A 3 22.95 -15.12 -19.79
CA ILE A 3 23.57 -16.15 -18.94
C ILE A 3 22.62 -16.43 -17.78
N SER A 4 22.12 -17.67 -17.67
CA SER A 4 21.02 -18.01 -16.75
C SER A 4 21.31 -19.27 -15.93
N GLY A 5 20.91 -19.24 -14.66
CA GLY A 5 20.98 -20.36 -13.72
C GLY A 5 19.84 -20.36 -12.69
N PRO A 6 19.75 -21.36 -11.81
CA PRO A 6 18.63 -21.52 -10.88
C PRO A 6 18.42 -20.34 -9.92
N GLY A 7 19.45 -19.52 -9.70
CA GLY A 7 19.41 -18.34 -8.82
C GLY A 7 19.11 -17.02 -9.52
N GLY A 8 19.11 -16.98 -10.86
CA GLY A 8 18.91 -15.75 -11.62
C GLY A 8 19.55 -15.75 -13.01
N SER A 9 19.40 -14.63 -13.70
CA SER A 9 19.84 -14.41 -15.08
C SER A 9 20.48 -13.04 -15.26
N ILE A 10 21.46 -12.96 -16.16
CA ILE A 10 22.09 -11.73 -16.62
C ILE A 10 21.79 -11.56 -18.10
N ILE A 11 21.17 -10.44 -18.47
CA ILE A 11 20.76 -10.13 -19.84
C ILE A 11 21.55 -8.90 -20.32
N ILE A 12 22.19 -9.02 -21.47
CA ILE A 12 22.94 -7.94 -22.12
C ILE A 12 22.30 -7.66 -23.48
N ASN A 13 21.78 -6.45 -23.67
CA ASN A 13 21.09 -6.04 -24.89
C ASN A 13 21.52 -4.63 -25.34
N ARG A 14 20.79 -4.05 -26.30
CA ARG A 14 21.10 -2.72 -26.87
C ARG A 14 20.77 -1.55 -25.93
N GLU A 15 19.93 -1.79 -24.93
CA GLU A 15 19.48 -0.81 -23.94
C GLU A 15 20.34 -0.86 -22.67
N GLY A 16 21.04 -1.97 -22.42
CA GLY A 16 22.01 -2.09 -21.34
C GLY A 16 22.18 -3.51 -20.81
N ILE A 17 22.51 -3.60 -19.52
CA ILE A 17 22.64 -4.85 -18.77
C ILE A 17 21.52 -4.90 -17.72
N GLU A 18 20.79 -6.01 -17.69
CA GLU A 18 19.73 -6.28 -16.73
C GLU A 18 20.07 -7.53 -15.91
N LEU A 19 19.82 -7.45 -14.60
CA LEU A 19 20.09 -8.50 -13.62
C LEU A 19 18.75 -8.97 -13.03
N VAL A 20 18.41 -10.24 -13.21
CA VAL A 20 17.09 -10.79 -12.83
C VAL A 20 17.29 -11.91 -11.81
N GLY A 21 16.61 -11.84 -10.67
CA GLY A 21 16.69 -12.84 -9.59
C GLY A 21 17.67 -12.43 -8.47
N ASN A 22 18.12 -13.42 -7.69
CA ASN A 22 18.99 -13.20 -6.53
C ASN A 22 20.45 -13.08 -6.99
N VAL A 23 20.78 -11.95 -7.61
CA VAL A 23 22.13 -11.66 -8.11
C VAL A 23 22.92 -10.93 -7.04
N TYR A 24 24.12 -11.44 -6.74
CA TYR A 24 25.05 -10.85 -5.77
C TYR A 24 26.22 -10.23 -6.52
N ILE A 25 26.53 -8.97 -6.22
CA ILE A 25 27.60 -8.19 -6.85
C ILE A 25 28.59 -7.80 -5.75
N GLU A 26 29.86 -8.18 -5.91
CA GLU A 26 30.94 -7.78 -5.02
C GLU A 26 31.92 -6.85 -5.74
N GLY A 27 32.36 -5.81 -5.04
CA GLY A 27 33.38 -4.86 -5.49
C GLY A 27 33.60 -3.76 -4.45
N GLU A 28 34.80 -3.18 -4.42
CA GLU A 28 35.05 -2.00 -3.59
C GLU A 28 34.37 -0.77 -4.21
N LEU A 29 33.73 0.05 -3.37
CA LEU A 29 33.22 1.35 -3.80
C LEU A 29 34.40 2.30 -4.03
N ILE A 30 34.68 2.62 -5.29
CA ILE A 30 35.71 3.58 -5.68
C ILE A 30 35.03 4.92 -5.97
N GLU A 31 35.31 5.92 -5.15
CA GLU A 31 34.92 7.31 -5.43
C GLU A 31 35.92 7.90 -6.45
N GLU A 32 35.47 8.15 -7.67
CA GLU A 32 36.31 8.77 -8.70
C GLU A 32 36.27 10.30 -8.52
N SER A 33 37.41 10.91 -8.17
CA SER A 33 37.53 12.35 -8.00
C SER A 33 37.56 13.07 -9.36
N GLY A 34 36.38 13.45 -9.87
CA GLY A 34 36.23 14.43 -10.95
C GLY A 34 35.66 15.73 -10.40
N GLU A 35 36.18 16.89 -10.84
CA GLU A 35 35.52 18.17 -10.55
C GLU A 35 34.16 18.20 -11.26
N ALA A 36 33.09 18.31 -10.47
CA ALA A 36 31.75 18.48 -10.99
C ALA A 36 31.63 19.86 -11.64
N ASP A 37 31.31 19.89 -12.93
CA ASP A 37 30.90 21.12 -13.62
C ASP A 37 29.81 21.79 -12.79
N ALA A 38 29.92 23.10 -12.56
CA ALA A 38 29.17 23.82 -11.52
C ALA A 38 27.65 23.64 -11.66
N VAL A 39 27.14 22.58 -11.03
CA VAL A 39 25.72 22.33 -10.86
C VAL A 39 25.27 23.26 -9.76
N ASN A 40 24.49 24.28 -10.12
CA ASN A 40 23.73 25.02 -9.13
C ASN A 40 22.91 23.98 -8.35
N PRO A 41 23.13 23.82 -7.04
CA PRO A 41 22.27 22.99 -6.24
C PRO A 41 20.88 23.61 -6.38
N PHE A 42 19.93 22.85 -6.91
CA PHE A 42 18.54 23.23 -6.75
C PHE A 42 18.29 23.18 -5.25
N GLU A 43 17.92 24.31 -4.64
CA GLU A 43 17.54 24.35 -3.23
C GLU A 43 16.29 23.50 -3.05
N THR A 44 16.49 22.23 -2.71
CA THR A 44 15.42 21.41 -2.16
C THR A 44 15.35 21.68 -0.68
N THR A 45 14.23 22.21 -0.24
CA THR A 45 13.78 21.92 1.11
C THR A 45 13.68 20.39 1.23
N ILE A 46 14.35 19.81 2.22
CA ILE A 46 14.05 18.45 2.63
C ILE A 46 12.60 18.47 3.07
N ASN A 47 11.67 18.09 2.20
CA ASN A 47 10.49 17.42 2.71
C ASN A 47 11.05 16.11 3.23
N ASN A 48 11.03 15.95 4.56
CA ASN A 48 11.47 14.74 5.26
C ASN A 48 11.22 13.51 4.39
N THR A 49 12.20 12.60 4.34
CA THR A 49 12.08 11.28 3.76
C THR A 49 10.64 10.79 3.90
N ILE A 50 9.89 10.76 2.79
CA ILE A 50 8.65 9.99 2.78
C ILE A 50 9.14 8.56 2.71
N THR A 51 9.42 7.98 3.87
CA THR A 51 9.32 6.53 4.06
C THR A 51 8.06 6.08 3.31
N PRO A 52 8.05 4.95 2.58
CA PRO A 52 6.79 4.41 2.13
C PRO A 52 5.97 4.13 3.40
N ASP A 53 5.11 5.06 3.77
CA ASP A 53 4.12 4.93 4.82
C ASP A 53 3.21 3.81 4.33
N THR A 54 3.57 2.56 4.66
CA THR A 54 2.89 1.40 4.09
C THR A 54 1.52 1.33 4.75
N TYR A 55 0.52 1.89 4.09
CA TYR A 55 -0.85 1.87 4.58
C TYR A 55 -1.52 0.55 4.22
N TYR A 56 -2.02 -0.16 5.24
CA TYR A 56 -2.97 -1.25 5.07
C TYR A 56 -4.33 -0.65 4.74
N SER A 57 -4.97 -1.15 3.69
CA SER A 57 -6.33 -0.73 3.35
C SER A 57 -7.28 -1.90 3.34
N THR A 58 -8.50 -1.67 3.83
CA THR A 58 -9.56 -2.69 3.80
C THR A 58 -10.91 -2.06 3.46
N ARG A 59 -11.78 -2.87 2.88
CA ARG A 59 -13.19 -2.58 2.59
C ARG A 59 -13.96 -3.88 2.65
N LEU A 60 -15.16 -3.86 3.23
CA LEU A 60 -16.05 -5.01 3.28
C LEU A 60 -17.20 -4.85 2.28
N ASP A 61 -17.41 -5.87 1.46
CA ASP A 61 -18.59 -6.01 0.58
C ASP A 61 -19.59 -6.96 1.28
N VAL A 62 -20.80 -6.47 1.58
CA VAL A 62 -21.80 -7.19 2.39
C VAL A 62 -22.92 -7.76 1.51
N TYR A 63 -23.24 -9.02 1.74
CA TYR A 63 -24.29 -9.76 1.04
C TYR A 63 -25.29 -10.36 2.03
N ASP A 64 -26.57 -10.35 1.69
CA ASP A 64 -27.58 -11.23 2.29
C ASP A 64 -27.82 -12.45 1.39
N ILE A 65 -28.69 -13.37 1.83
CA ILE A 65 -29.01 -14.60 1.08
C ILE A 65 -29.64 -14.35 -0.31
N TYR A 66 -30.08 -13.13 -0.58
CA TYR A 66 -30.68 -12.67 -1.83
C TYR A 66 -29.71 -11.81 -2.68
N GLY A 67 -28.47 -11.60 -2.23
CA GLY A 67 -27.44 -10.88 -2.98
C GLY A 67 -26.90 -9.66 -2.23
N ARG A 68 -26.44 -8.64 -2.97
CA ARG A 68 -25.86 -7.42 -2.35
C ARG A 68 -26.90 -6.73 -1.47
N CYS A 69 -26.46 -6.25 -0.31
CA CYS A 69 -27.30 -5.46 0.59
C CYS A 69 -27.62 -4.03 0.08
N SER A 70 -27.39 -3.75 -1.20
CA SER A 70 -27.44 -2.42 -1.83
C SER A 70 -28.78 -1.69 -1.74
N GLN A 71 -29.89 -2.42 -1.61
CA GLN A 71 -31.22 -1.83 -1.57
C GLN A 71 -31.60 -1.29 -0.18
N LYS A 72 -30.85 -1.67 0.85
CA LYS A 72 -31.11 -1.31 2.23
C LYS A 72 -30.00 -0.35 2.62
N LYS A 73 -30.34 0.86 3.05
CA LYS A 73 -29.41 1.81 3.67
C LYS A 73 -28.94 1.25 5.02
N VAL A 74 -28.16 0.17 4.98
CA VAL A 74 -27.76 -0.59 6.16
C VAL A 74 -26.64 0.19 6.84
N PRO A 75 -26.80 0.56 8.11
CA PRO A 75 -25.74 1.22 8.83
C PRO A 75 -24.65 0.22 9.24
N TYR A 76 -23.43 0.70 9.34
CA TYR A 76 -22.29 -0.06 9.83
C TYR A 76 -21.42 0.77 10.76
N THR A 77 -20.65 0.09 11.60
CA THR A 77 -19.61 0.66 12.45
C THR A 77 -18.36 -0.20 12.36
N ILE A 78 -17.20 0.42 12.17
CA ILE A 78 -15.89 -0.24 12.20
C ILE A 78 -15.21 0.13 13.53
N LEU A 79 -14.80 -0.89 14.27
CA LEU A 79 -14.10 -0.77 15.53
C LEU A 79 -12.66 -1.28 15.39
N ASP A 80 -11.74 -0.65 16.11
CA ASP A 80 -10.37 -1.14 16.28
C ASP A 80 -10.31 -2.38 17.18
N GLY A 81 -9.12 -2.96 17.35
CA GLY A 81 -8.90 -4.12 18.20
C GLY A 81 -9.16 -3.89 19.70
N GLN A 82 -9.31 -2.63 20.12
CA GLN A 82 -9.68 -2.24 21.49
C GLN A 82 -11.18 -1.97 21.65
N GLY A 83 -11.94 -1.97 20.55
CA GLY A 83 -13.37 -1.69 20.52
C GLY A 83 -13.72 -0.20 20.36
N ASN A 84 -12.75 0.68 20.07
CA ASN A 84 -13.04 2.08 19.79
C ASN A 84 -13.55 2.26 18.36
N ILE A 85 -14.42 3.23 18.14
CA ILE A 85 -14.94 3.54 16.82
C ILE A 85 -13.83 4.15 15.96
N VAL A 86 -13.51 3.47 14.86
CA VAL A 86 -12.66 3.99 13.78
C VAL A 86 -13.50 4.86 12.85
N THR A 87 -14.66 4.35 12.44
CA THR A 87 -15.62 5.05 11.59
C THR A 87 -16.98 4.37 11.64
N ASP A 88 -18.02 5.07 11.21
CA ASP A 88 -19.35 4.54 10.95
C ASP A 88 -19.89 5.10 9.64
N GLY A 89 -20.99 4.53 9.16
CA GLY A 89 -21.63 5.00 7.96
C GLY A 89 -22.79 4.14 7.52
N ILE A 90 -23.24 4.38 6.30
CA ILE A 90 -24.24 3.58 5.60
C ILE A 90 -23.53 2.88 4.43
N LEU A 91 -23.85 1.60 4.20
CA LEU A 91 -23.32 0.90 3.03
C LEU A 91 -23.68 1.64 1.73
N ASP A 92 -22.75 1.64 0.78
CA ASP A 92 -22.96 2.24 -0.53
C ASP A 92 -23.99 1.48 -1.39
N GLU A 93 -24.25 1.99 -2.60
CA GLU A 93 -25.18 1.39 -3.58
C GLU A 93 -24.75 -0.01 -4.06
N ASP A 94 -23.54 -0.46 -3.73
CA ASP A 94 -23.04 -1.81 -3.99
C ASP A 94 -23.02 -2.69 -2.73
N GLY A 95 -23.51 -2.19 -1.59
CA GLY A 95 -23.51 -2.90 -0.32
C GLY A 95 -22.14 -2.90 0.38
N ARG A 96 -21.33 -1.85 0.19
CA ARG A 96 -19.94 -1.82 0.68
C ARG A 96 -19.72 -0.75 1.74
N THR A 97 -18.79 -1.01 2.65
CA THR A 97 -18.26 0.04 3.54
C THR A 97 -17.40 1.01 2.75
N ILE A 98 -17.06 2.16 3.33
CA ILE A 98 -15.93 2.94 2.80
C ILE A 98 -14.63 2.13 2.92
N ARG A 99 -13.63 2.50 2.11
CA ARG A 99 -12.27 2.03 2.29
C ARG A 99 -11.61 2.85 3.39
N ILE A 100 -10.98 2.17 4.34
CA ILE A 100 -10.17 2.79 5.39
C ILE A 100 -8.71 2.45 5.18
N TYR A 101 -7.83 3.31 5.70
CA TYR A 101 -6.38 3.18 5.63
C TYR A 101 -5.80 3.20 7.05
N ARG A 102 -4.85 2.31 7.32
CA ARG A 102 -4.21 2.12 8.63
C ARG A 102 -2.71 2.02 8.46
N GLU A 103 -1.97 2.62 9.38
CA GLU A 103 -0.49 2.61 9.36
C GLU A 103 0.10 1.28 9.82
N VAL A 104 -0.70 0.46 10.51
CA VAL A 104 -0.28 -0.82 11.07
C VAL A 104 -1.27 -1.91 10.70
N GLU A 105 -0.79 -3.15 10.62
CA GLU A 105 -1.66 -4.32 10.51
C GLU A 105 -2.41 -4.51 11.84
N GLU A 106 -3.73 -4.48 11.80
CA GLU A 106 -4.58 -4.65 12.98
C GLU A 106 -5.85 -5.42 12.63
N GLN A 107 -6.42 -6.10 13.63
CA GLN A 107 -7.71 -6.73 13.50
C GLN A 107 -8.81 -5.70 13.73
N LEU A 108 -9.76 -5.62 12.80
CA LEU A 108 -10.92 -4.74 12.87
C LEU A 108 -12.20 -5.54 13.06
N THR A 109 -13.12 -4.99 13.85
CA THR A 109 -14.47 -5.53 13.98
C THR A 109 -15.44 -4.66 13.19
N ILE A 110 -16.22 -5.27 12.30
CA ILE A 110 -17.24 -4.55 11.51
C ILE A 110 -18.61 -5.04 11.96
N LEU A 111 -19.41 -4.12 12.52
CA LEU A 111 -20.79 -4.35 12.90
C LEU A 111 -21.69 -3.86 11.76
N VAL A 112 -22.54 -4.73 11.23
CA VAL A 112 -23.45 -4.39 10.11
C VAL A 112 -24.90 -4.59 10.54
N GLY A 113 -25.75 -3.60 10.29
CA GLY A 113 -27.18 -3.65 10.61
C GLY A 113 -27.54 -3.41 12.09
N GLN A 114 -26.55 -3.45 12.99
CA GLN A 114 -26.66 -2.99 14.37
C GLN A 114 -25.59 -1.93 14.64
N ALA A 115 -25.73 -0.76 14.04
CA ALA A 115 -24.95 0.41 14.42
C ALA A 115 -25.75 1.21 15.45
N ARG A 116 -25.08 1.70 16.50
CA ARG A 116 -25.67 2.72 17.38
C ARG A 116 -25.74 4.02 16.58
N ILE A 117 -26.92 4.35 16.07
CA ILE A 117 -27.21 5.72 15.66
C ILE A 117 -27.55 6.44 16.97
N GLU A 118 -26.57 7.12 17.57
CA GLU A 118 -26.89 8.14 18.58
C GLU A 118 -27.38 9.39 17.84
N SER A 119 -28.53 9.87 18.31
CA SER A 119 -29.36 10.95 17.75
C SER A 119 -28.73 12.33 17.85
#